data_AF-A0A848TBW7-F1
#
_entry.id   AF-A0A848TBW7-F1
#
_cell.length_a   1.000
_cell.length_b   1.000
_cell.length_c   1.000
_cell.angle_alpha   90.00
_cell.angle_beta   90.00
_cell.angle_gamma   90.00
#
_symmetry.space_group_name_H-M   'P 1'
#
loop_
_entity.id
_entity.type
_entity.pdbx_description
1 polymer ?
#
loop_
_entity_poly.entity_id
_entity_poly.type
_entity_poly.pdbx_seq_one_letter_code
_entity_poly.pdbx_strand_id
1 'polypeptide(L)'
;TIATAEEQARSTLRTRAETPFLGARHLRPGAAHDNNHSLLCPSGGYVRHIDTGKLSSLLEDRQGKALLEVLPGSFVNTGDPLAHLSVVDLTEEDAGAMCRCFVVGRTRSFDQDPIFAVSVLTEIAERALSPGINDPRTAMDVCDRLNLILDAFEDEVEPEESAASLVFAPSLDLFSLVQSAFEPIARDGKSNIQVQAHVQSALKRLSEHRSSEMAEAARIVSGRALAYSDDGLLLAADRARIKAIAPVKTAASKPDG
;
A
#
# COMPACT_ATOMS: atom_id res chain seq x y z
N THR A 1 12.47 -0.16 17.50
CA THR A 1 11.54 0.52 18.44
C THR A 1 10.46 1.21 17.62
N ILE A 2 9.43 1.81 18.25
CA ILE A 2 8.41 2.59 17.51
C ILE A 2 9.07 3.68 16.66
N ALA A 3 10.03 4.43 17.23
CA ALA A 3 10.76 5.47 16.51
C ALA A 3 11.52 4.94 15.28
N THR A 4 12.15 3.76 15.37
CA THR A 4 12.83 3.13 14.22
C THR A 4 11.84 2.76 13.11
N ALA A 5 10.72 2.14 13.47
CA ALA A 5 9.70 1.74 12.50
C ALA A 5 9.03 2.97 11.85
N GLU A 6 8.82 4.03 12.63
CA GLU A 6 8.31 5.31 12.12
C GLU A 6 9.26 5.93 11.11
N GLU A 7 10.55 6.03 11.44
CA GLU A 7 11.53 6.62 10.51
C GLU A 7 11.65 5.79 9.22
N GLN A 8 11.60 4.46 9.32
CA GLN A 8 11.58 3.58 8.15
C GLN A 8 10.35 3.82 7.28
N ALA A 9 9.15 3.87 7.87
CA ALA A 9 7.91 4.16 7.13
C ALA A 9 7.94 5.55 6.47
N ARG A 10 8.38 6.58 7.19
CA ARG A 10 8.54 7.94 6.64
C ARG A 10 9.52 7.95 5.46
N SER A 11 10.65 7.28 5.61
CA SER A 11 11.66 7.21 4.54
C SER A 11 11.10 6.49 3.32
N THR A 12 10.45 5.33 3.47
CA THR A 12 9.91 4.56 2.34
C THR A 12 8.81 5.33 1.60
N LEU A 13 7.88 5.97 2.31
CA LEU A 13 6.85 6.79 1.66
C LEU A 13 7.43 8.02 0.97
N ARG A 14 8.43 8.69 1.58
CA ARG A 14 9.12 9.83 0.96
C ARG A 14 9.82 9.41 -0.32
N THR A 15 10.60 8.32 -0.30
CA THR A 15 11.26 7.79 -1.50
C THR A 15 10.24 7.50 -2.59
N ARG A 16 9.08 6.91 -2.25
CA ARG A 16 8.01 6.64 -3.21
C ARG A 16 7.44 7.93 -3.82
N ALA A 17 7.26 8.99 -3.02
CA ALA A 17 6.80 10.29 -3.52
C ALA A 17 7.87 11.00 -4.39
N GLU A 18 9.15 10.87 -4.05
CA GLU A 18 10.27 11.41 -4.83
C GLU A 18 10.51 10.65 -6.14
N THR A 19 10.13 9.36 -6.17
CA THR A 19 10.24 8.48 -7.34
C THR A 19 8.89 7.83 -7.67
N PRO A 20 7.89 8.63 -8.09
CA PRO A 20 6.54 8.15 -8.36
C PRO A 20 6.59 7.06 -9.43
N PHE A 21 5.73 6.04 -9.29
CA PHE A 21 5.71 4.87 -10.17
C PHE A 21 7.06 4.15 -10.25
N LEU A 22 7.87 4.17 -9.18
CA LEU A 22 9.25 3.64 -9.15
C LEU A 22 10.17 4.35 -10.15
N GLY A 23 9.92 5.63 -10.46
CA GLY A 23 10.64 6.38 -11.50
C GLY A 23 10.24 6.02 -12.94
N ALA A 24 9.28 5.11 -13.11
CA ALA A 24 8.70 4.73 -14.39
C ALA A 24 7.54 5.65 -14.79
N ARG A 25 6.87 5.33 -15.89
CA ARG A 25 5.64 6.02 -16.32
C ARG A 25 4.41 5.40 -15.64
N HIS A 26 3.33 6.16 -15.54
CA HIS A 26 2.09 5.66 -14.96
C HIS A 26 1.41 4.65 -15.90
N LEU A 27 1.25 3.41 -15.43
CA LEU A 27 0.42 2.41 -16.06
C LEU A 27 -1.06 2.69 -15.75
N ARG A 28 -1.75 3.36 -16.68
CA ARG A 28 -3.16 3.71 -16.48
C ARG A 28 -4.05 2.46 -16.50
N PRO A 29 -5.04 2.36 -15.59
CA PRO A 29 -6.00 1.27 -15.60
C PRO A 29 -6.70 1.13 -16.96
N GLY A 30 -6.81 -0.10 -17.46
CA GLY A 30 -7.53 -0.39 -18.72
C GLY A 30 -6.82 0.08 -19.98
N ALA A 31 -5.55 0.48 -19.92
CA ALA A 31 -4.77 0.74 -21.11
C ALA A 31 -4.66 -0.54 -21.97
N ALA A 32 -4.98 -0.41 -23.26
CA ALA A 32 -4.83 -1.51 -24.21
C ALA A 32 -3.34 -1.71 -24.50
N HIS A 33 -2.90 -2.96 -24.51
CA HIS A 33 -1.48 -3.27 -24.60
C HIS A 33 -1.22 -4.29 -25.70
N ASP A 34 -0.35 -3.92 -26.63
CA ASP A 34 0.17 -4.78 -27.68
C ASP A 34 1.36 -5.56 -27.11
N ASN A 35 1.04 -6.48 -26.18
CA ASN A 35 2.01 -7.27 -25.45
C ASN A 35 2.17 -8.63 -26.12
N ASN A 36 3.40 -8.95 -26.53
CA ASN A 36 3.70 -10.21 -27.22
C ASN A 36 4.39 -11.23 -26.30
N HIS A 37 4.91 -10.79 -25.15
CA HIS A 37 5.64 -11.66 -24.23
C HIS A 37 5.30 -11.37 -22.76
N SER A 38 5.46 -12.40 -21.91
CA SER A 38 5.37 -12.28 -20.45
C SER A 38 6.73 -12.61 -19.84
N LEU A 39 7.23 -11.72 -18.99
CA LEU A 39 8.44 -11.93 -18.21
C LEU A 39 8.08 -12.71 -16.95
N LEU A 40 8.40 -14.00 -16.93
CA LEU A 40 7.97 -14.92 -15.86
C LEU A 40 8.97 -14.97 -14.71
N CYS A 41 8.44 -15.06 -13.49
CA CYS A 41 9.25 -15.14 -12.27
C CYS A 41 10.03 -16.46 -12.21
N PRO A 42 11.38 -16.43 -12.12
CA PRO A 42 12.18 -17.66 -12.10
C PRO A 42 12.12 -18.38 -10.75
N SER A 43 11.85 -17.65 -9.67
CA SER A 43 11.81 -18.20 -8.31
C SER A 43 10.84 -17.41 -7.44
N GLY A 44 9.86 -18.10 -6.87
CA GLY A 44 8.83 -17.47 -6.06
C GLY A 44 9.33 -16.84 -4.75
N GLY A 45 8.57 -15.87 -4.25
CA GLY A 45 8.83 -15.11 -3.03
C GLY A 45 8.17 -13.73 -3.07
N TYR A 46 8.65 -12.82 -2.23
CA TYR A 46 8.26 -11.42 -2.25
C TYR A 46 9.17 -10.61 -3.18
N VAL A 47 8.59 -9.81 -4.06
CA VAL A 47 9.30 -8.77 -4.80
C VAL A 47 9.77 -7.73 -3.79
N ARG A 48 11.08 -7.56 -3.63
CA ARG A 48 11.68 -6.62 -2.68
C ARG A 48 12.13 -5.32 -3.35
N HIS A 49 12.54 -5.41 -4.60
CA HIS A 49 13.05 -4.29 -5.37
C HIS A 49 12.83 -4.51 -6.86
N ILE A 50 12.55 -3.44 -7.59
CA ILE A 50 12.49 -3.42 -9.04
C ILE A 50 13.38 -2.28 -9.53
N ASP A 51 14.43 -2.63 -10.28
CA ASP A 51 15.33 -1.67 -10.93
C ASP A 51 14.74 -1.26 -12.29
N THR A 52 13.81 -0.31 -12.25
CA THR A 52 13.10 0.21 -13.43
C THR A 52 14.03 0.93 -14.40
N GLY A 53 15.06 1.62 -13.90
CA GLY A 53 16.05 2.30 -14.73
C GLY A 53 16.83 1.31 -15.59
N LYS A 54 17.39 0.26 -14.96
CA LYS A 54 18.08 -0.80 -15.68
C LYS A 54 17.15 -1.56 -16.63
N LEU A 55 15.91 -1.82 -16.22
CA LEU A 55 14.92 -2.44 -17.10
C LEU A 55 14.63 -1.57 -18.33
N SER A 56 14.51 -0.25 -18.15
CA SER A 56 14.33 0.70 -19.25
C SER A 56 15.52 0.68 -20.22
N SER A 57 16.76 0.73 -19.72
CA SER A 57 17.94 0.67 -20.59
C SER A 57 18.03 -0.63 -21.40
N LEU A 58 17.64 -1.77 -20.83
CA LEU A 58 17.56 -3.03 -21.58
C LEU A 58 16.49 -3.01 -22.67
N LEU A 59 15.45 -2.19 -22.53
CA LEU A 59 14.38 -2.05 -23.52
C LEU A 59 14.75 -1.07 -24.64
N GLU A 60 15.62 -0.08 -24.38
CA GLU A 60 16.06 0.91 -25.37
C GLU A 60 16.70 0.26 -26.60
N ASP A 61 17.63 -0.66 -26.37
CA ASP A 61 18.31 -1.43 -27.41
C ASP A 61 17.35 -2.26 -28.28
N ARG A 62 16.12 -2.48 -27.79
CA ARG A 62 15.12 -3.40 -28.36
C ARG A 62 13.85 -2.68 -28.83
N GLN A 63 13.84 -1.34 -28.75
CA GLN A 63 12.66 -0.51 -29.03
C GLN A 63 11.39 -1.00 -28.32
N GLY A 64 11.57 -1.57 -27.12
CA GLY A 64 10.52 -2.27 -26.40
C GLY A 64 9.87 -1.46 -25.29
N LYS A 65 8.82 -2.04 -24.69
CA LYS A 65 8.17 -1.50 -23.49
C LYS A 65 7.91 -2.60 -22.48
N ALA A 66 7.96 -2.27 -21.19
CA ALA A 66 7.58 -3.16 -20.11
C ALA A 66 6.46 -2.56 -19.27
N LEU A 67 5.47 -3.39 -18.97
CA LEU A 67 4.31 -3.05 -18.17
C LEU A 67 4.35 -3.93 -16.93
N LEU A 68 4.62 -3.33 -15.78
CA LEU A 68 4.77 -4.06 -14.54
C LEU A 68 3.43 -4.60 -14.09
N GLU A 69 3.38 -5.90 -13.80
CA GLU A 69 2.22 -6.58 -13.21
C GLU A 69 2.31 -6.56 -11.68
N VAL A 70 3.53 -6.35 -11.14
CA VAL A 70 3.82 -6.44 -9.72
C VAL A 70 4.48 -5.16 -9.21
N LEU A 71 4.29 -4.89 -7.92
CA LEU A 71 5.03 -3.87 -7.17
C LEU A 71 5.89 -4.54 -6.10
N PRO A 72 6.90 -3.84 -5.56
CA PRO A 72 7.56 -4.29 -4.34
C PRO A 72 6.52 -4.55 -3.23
N GLY A 73 6.63 -5.70 -2.57
CA GLY A 73 5.65 -6.22 -1.62
C GLY A 73 4.74 -7.33 -2.18
N SER A 74 4.60 -7.43 -3.50
CA SER A 74 3.84 -8.51 -4.16
C SER A 74 4.47 -9.87 -3.87
N PHE A 75 3.62 -10.86 -3.54
CA PHE A 75 4.04 -12.26 -3.47
C PHE A 75 3.82 -12.92 -4.83
N VAL A 76 4.84 -13.59 -5.35
CA VAL A 76 4.83 -14.26 -6.65
C VAL A 76 5.31 -15.70 -6.51
N ASN A 77 4.75 -16.59 -7.31
CA ASN A 77 5.22 -17.96 -7.47
C ASN A 77 6.19 -18.07 -8.66
N THR A 78 6.92 -19.17 -8.74
CA THR A 78 7.65 -19.51 -9.96
C THR A 78 6.68 -19.65 -11.12
N GLY A 79 6.93 -18.93 -12.21
CA GLY A 79 6.07 -18.89 -13.39
C GLY A 79 5.03 -17.78 -13.39
N ASP A 80 4.83 -17.05 -12.29
CA ASP A 80 3.92 -15.90 -12.27
C ASP A 80 4.52 -14.73 -13.09
N PRO A 81 3.69 -13.94 -13.81
CA PRO A 81 4.17 -12.80 -14.57
C PRO A 81 4.68 -11.68 -13.64
N LEU A 82 5.87 -11.17 -13.94
CA LEU A 82 6.44 -9.97 -13.31
C LEU A 82 6.10 -8.71 -14.12
N ALA A 83 6.13 -8.83 -15.43
CA ALA A 83 5.81 -7.77 -16.36
C ALA A 83 5.35 -8.36 -17.70
N HIS A 84 4.58 -7.59 -18.45
CA HIS A 84 4.28 -7.85 -19.85
C HIS A 84 5.18 -6.99 -20.74
N LEU A 85 5.70 -7.59 -21.80
CA LEU A 85 6.68 -6.97 -22.68
C LEU A 85 6.11 -6.82 -24.10
N SER A 86 6.36 -5.66 -24.68
CA SER A 86 6.19 -5.39 -26.11
C SER A 86 7.58 -5.29 -26.72
N VAL A 87 8.08 -6.39 -27.27
CA VAL A 87 9.40 -6.55 -27.89
C VAL A 87 9.21 -7.47 -29.10
N VAL A 88 9.91 -7.22 -30.21
CA VAL A 88 9.74 -8.00 -31.45
C VAL A 88 10.45 -9.36 -31.37
N ASP A 89 11.71 -9.38 -30.94
CA ASP A 89 12.54 -10.60 -30.87
C ASP A 89 13.16 -10.73 -29.47
N LEU A 90 12.40 -11.26 -28.51
CA LEU A 90 12.88 -11.48 -27.14
C LEU A 90 13.64 -12.80 -27.03
N THR A 91 14.95 -12.74 -26.79
CA THR A 91 15.76 -13.95 -26.54
C THR A 91 15.68 -14.41 -25.08
N GLU A 92 16.06 -15.67 -24.80
CA GLU A 92 16.15 -16.17 -23.41
C GLU A 92 17.20 -15.41 -22.58
N GLU A 93 18.29 -14.95 -23.20
CA GLU A 93 19.31 -14.14 -22.53
C GLU A 93 18.74 -12.79 -22.11
N ASP A 94 17.92 -12.16 -22.97
CA ASP A 94 17.24 -10.91 -22.68
C ASP A 94 16.24 -11.07 -21.55
N ALA A 95 15.39 -12.10 -21.63
CA ALA A 95 14.44 -12.41 -20.57
C ALA A 95 15.18 -12.66 -19.24
N GLY A 96 16.30 -13.38 -19.26
CA GLY A 96 17.15 -13.57 -18.09
C GLY A 96 17.73 -12.26 -17.54
N ALA A 97 18.17 -11.34 -18.40
CA ALA A 97 18.68 -10.03 -18.01
C ALA A 97 17.59 -9.13 -17.40
N MET A 98 16.40 -9.11 -18.01
CA MET A 98 15.25 -8.36 -17.52
C MET A 98 14.73 -8.94 -16.20
N CYS A 99 14.67 -10.27 -16.05
CA CYS A 99 14.31 -10.92 -14.78
C CYS A 99 15.25 -10.52 -13.63
N ARG A 100 16.55 -10.32 -13.91
CA ARG A 100 17.52 -9.85 -12.89
C ARG A 100 17.29 -8.42 -12.41
N CYS A 101 16.40 -7.65 -13.05
CA CYS A 101 15.98 -6.34 -12.56
C CYS A 101 14.96 -6.46 -11.40
N PHE A 102 14.42 -7.66 -11.16
CA PHE A 102 13.50 -7.95 -10.07
C PHE A 102 14.22 -8.73 -8.96
N VAL A 103 14.33 -8.14 -7.78
CA VAL A 103 14.90 -8.82 -6.62
C VAL A 103 13.79 -9.50 -5.85
N VAL A 104 13.71 -10.84 -5.95
CA VAL A 104 12.77 -11.65 -5.19
C VAL A 104 13.46 -12.23 -3.94
N GLY A 105 12.74 -12.30 -2.82
CA GLY A 105 13.27 -12.84 -1.57
C GLY A 105 12.23 -13.59 -0.73
N ARG A 106 12.69 -14.34 0.27
CA ARG A 106 11.80 -15.14 1.14
C ARG A 106 10.95 -14.30 2.09
N THR A 107 11.41 -13.08 2.41
CA THR A 107 10.75 -12.15 3.32
C THR A 107 10.55 -10.81 2.62
N ARG A 108 9.57 -10.04 3.08
CA ARG A 108 9.40 -8.65 2.65
C ARG A 108 10.58 -7.78 3.09
N SER A 109 10.76 -6.66 2.41
CA SER A 109 11.73 -5.61 2.73
C SER A 109 11.03 -4.26 2.75
N PHE A 110 11.58 -3.30 3.49
CA PHE A 110 11.08 -1.92 3.55
C PHE A 110 11.52 -1.07 2.36
N ASP A 111 12.52 -1.52 1.61
CA ASP A 111 13.28 -0.67 0.68
C ASP A 111 12.39 0.06 -0.35
N GLN A 112 11.36 -0.62 -0.87
CA GLN A 112 10.41 -0.04 -1.82
C GLN A 112 8.94 -0.43 -1.55
N ASP A 113 8.62 -0.93 -0.34
CA ASP A 113 7.26 -1.39 0.03
C ASP A 113 6.65 -0.50 1.13
N PRO A 114 5.96 0.59 0.77
CA PRO A 114 5.28 1.47 1.73
C PRO A 114 4.24 0.76 2.60
N ILE A 115 3.53 -0.23 2.04
CA ILE A 115 2.47 -0.95 2.74
C ILE A 115 3.06 -1.81 3.85
N PHE A 116 4.15 -2.52 3.58
CA PHE A 116 4.86 -3.26 4.62
C PHE A 116 5.49 -2.33 5.66
N ALA A 117 6.01 -1.17 5.25
CA ALA A 117 6.60 -0.22 6.19
C ALA A 117 5.59 0.31 7.23
N VAL A 118 4.35 0.63 6.82
CA VAL A 118 3.29 0.99 7.79
C VAL A 118 2.80 -0.23 8.57
N SER A 119 2.77 -1.42 7.97
CA SER A 119 2.30 -2.64 8.63
C SER A 119 3.17 -2.99 9.85
N VAL A 120 4.46 -2.72 9.82
CA VAL A 120 5.35 -2.98 10.96
C VAL A 120 5.07 -2.06 12.15
N LEU A 121 4.60 -0.82 11.92
CA LEU A 121 4.05 0.01 13.00
C LEU A 121 2.75 -0.59 13.53
N THR A 122 1.85 -1.01 12.64
CA THR A 122 0.58 -1.67 12.99
C THR A 122 0.80 -2.90 13.86
N GLU A 123 1.79 -3.75 13.54
CA GLU A 123 2.15 -4.92 14.34
C GLU A 123 2.56 -4.57 15.77
N ILE A 124 3.18 -3.40 15.99
CA ILE A 124 3.50 -2.92 17.35
C ILE A 124 2.21 -2.58 18.11
N ALA A 125 1.24 -1.95 17.45
CA ALA A 125 -0.07 -1.68 18.05
C ALA A 125 -0.85 -2.99 18.33
N GLU A 126 -0.88 -3.94 17.40
CA GLU A 126 -1.52 -5.26 17.62
C GLU A 126 -0.89 -5.99 18.81
N ARG A 127 0.45 -6.00 18.91
CA ARG A 127 1.14 -6.59 20.07
C ARG A 127 0.75 -5.90 21.37
N ALA A 128 0.67 -4.57 21.37
CA ALA A 128 0.24 -3.81 22.55
C ALA A 128 -1.21 -4.14 22.96
N LEU A 129 -2.10 -4.37 21.99
CA LEU A 129 -3.51 -4.72 22.22
C LEU A 129 -3.72 -6.20 22.58
N SER A 130 -2.70 -7.05 22.40
CA SER A 130 -2.82 -8.48 22.70
C SER A 130 -3.22 -8.72 24.17
N PRO A 131 -3.96 -9.81 24.48
CA PRO A 131 -4.44 -10.09 25.84
C PRO A 131 -3.35 -10.16 26.91
N GLY A 132 -2.11 -10.49 26.51
CA GLY A 132 -0.97 -10.59 27.42
C GLY A 132 -0.34 -9.24 27.80
N ILE A 133 -0.51 -8.20 26.97
CA ILE A 133 0.06 -6.86 27.21
C ILE A 133 -1.04 -5.87 27.62
N ASN A 134 -2.14 -5.81 26.86
CA ASN A 134 -3.29 -4.94 27.09
C ASN A 134 -2.91 -3.47 27.37
N ASP A 135 -2.06 -2.90 26.51
CA ASP A 135 -1.63 -1.51 26.56
C ASP A 135 -2.25 -0.69 25.40
N PRO A 136 -3.47 -0.17 25.56
CA PRO A 136 -4.11 0.65 24.55
C PRO A 136 -3.41 1.99 24.32
N ARG A 137 -2.60 2.50 25.26
CA ARG A 137 -1.92 3.78 25.08
C ARG A 137 -0.86 3.70 23.99
N THR A 138 -0.11 2.60 23.96
CA THR A 138 0.86 2.35 22.88
C THR A 138 0.16 2.24 21.52
N ALA A 139 -1.00 1.57 21.45
CA ALA A 139 -1.76 1.50 20.20
C ALA A 139 -2.26 2.87 19.73
N MET A 140 -2.71 3.73 20.65
CA MET A 140 -3.10 5.11 20.33
C MET A 140 -1.92 5.96 19.84
N ASP A 141 -0.74 5.86 20.46
CA ASP A 141 0.50 6.53 19.99
C ASP A 141 0.89 6.08 18.57
N VAL A 142 0.79 4.78 18.27
CA VAL A 142 1.02 4.26 16.93
C VAL A 142 0.01 4.81 15.93
N CYS A 143 -1.29 4.88 16.27
CA CYS A 143 -2.31 5.48 15.41
C CYS A 143 -1.99 6.93 15.04
N ASP A 144 -1.55 7.74 16.01
CA ASP A 144 -1.19 9.14 15.78
C ASP A 144 0.03 9.26 14.85
N ARG A 145 1.04 8.40 15.02
CA ARG A 145 2.22 8.35 14.13
C ARG A 145 1.85 7.93 12.72
N LEU A 146 1.03 6.89 12.57
CA LEU A 146 0.50 6.44 11.27
C LEU A 146 -0.27 7.57 10.58
N ASN A 147 -1.10 8.30 11.31
CA ASN A 147 -1.82 9.45 10.77
C ASN A 147 -0.84 10.52 10.24
N LEU A 148 0.21 10.87 10.99
CA LEU A 148 1.21 11.85 10.55
C LEU A 148 2.05 11.36 9.36
N ILE A 149 2.27 10.05 9.22
CA ILE A 149 2.96 9.48 8.05
C ILE A 149 2.08 9.59 6.82
N LEU A 150 0.81 9.17 6.93
CA LEU A 150 -0.11 9.12 5.80
C LEU A 150 -0.61 10.51 5.39
N ASP A 151 -0.78 11.43 6.33
CA ASP A 151 -1.14 12.83 6.04
C ASP A 151 -0.01 13.59 5.32
N ALA A 152 1.24 13.15 5.49
CA ALA A 152 2.37 13.69 4.76
C ALA A 152 2.49 13.15 3.33
N PHE A 153 1.73 12.10 2.95
CA PHE A 153 1.82 11.50 1.62
C PHE A 153 1.38 12.47 0.52
N GLU A 154 2.19 12.59 -0.53
CA GLU A 154 1.88 13.36 -1.73
C GLU A 154 1.47 12.42 -2.86
N ASP A 155 0.46 12.82 -3.63
CA ASP A 155 -0.01 12.02 -4.77
C ASP A 155 1.11 11.77 -5.78
N GLU A 156 1.10 10.58 -6.37
CA GLU A 156 2.06 10.23 -7.41
C GLU A 156 1.75 11.02 -8.69
N VAL A 157 2.60 12.00 -9.00
CA VAL A 157 2.50 12.79 -10.22
C VAL A 157 3.55 12.28 -11.21
N GLU A 158 3.11 11.92 -12.43
CA GLU A 158 4.04 11.50 -13.48
C GLU A 158 4.96 12.68 -13.84
N PRO A 159 6.30 12.53 -13.74
CA PRO A 159 7.23 13.60 -14.06
C PRO A 159 7.24 13.87 -15.57
N GLU A 160 7.53 15.10 -15.98
CA GLU A 160 7.66 15.47 -17.41
C GLU A 160 8.70 14.60 -18.13
N GLU A 161 9.81 14.31 -17.44
CA GLU A 161 10.85 13.38 -17.89
C GLU A 161 10.97 12.23 -16.88
N SER A 162 10.58 11.03 -17.30
CA SER A 162 10.73 9.80 -16.50
C SER A 162 12.09 9.16 -16.78
N ALA A 163 12.83 8.85 -15.71
CA ALA A 163 14.13 8.18 -15.79
C ALA A 163 14.02 6.77 -16.42
N ALA A 164 12.87 6.12 -16.29
CA ALA A 164 12.58 4.81 -16.88
C ALA A 164 11.42 4.91 -17.90
N SER A 165 11.62 5.70 -18.96
CA SER A 165 10.58 6.09 -19.91
C SER A 165 9.92 4.94 -20.70
N LEU A 166 10.56 3.76 -20.77
CA LEU A 166 10.05 2.56 -21.44
C LEU A 166 9.35 1.58 -20.50
N VAL A 167 9.32 1.88 -19.20
CA VAL A 167 8.65 1.09 -18.18
C VAL A 167 7.38 1.80 -17.73
N PHE A 168 6.31 1.03 -17.53
CA PHE A 168 5.03 1.50 -17.03
C PHE A 168 4.70 0.74 -15.75
N ALA A 169 4.50 1.45 -14.64
CA ALA A 169 4.21 0.86 -13.35
C ALA A 169 2.86 1.35 -12.80
N PRO A 170 2.10 0.50 -12.09
CA PRO A 170 0.88 0.93 -11.44
C PRO A 170 1.15 1.91 -10.29
N SER A 171 0.12 2.67 -9.92
CA SER A 171 0.13 3.49 -8.72
C SER A 171 0.18 2.64 -7.45
N LEU A 172 0.61 3.24 -6.35
CA LEU A 172 0.50 2.68 -5.02
C LEU A 172 -0.99 2.55 -4.65
N ASP A 173 -1.40 1.37 -4.22
CA ASP A 173 -2.77 1.15 -3.73
C ASP A 173 -2.96 1.82 -2.35
N LEU A 174 -3.49 3.05 -2.37
CA LEU A 174 -3.76 3.83 -1.16
C LEU A 174 -4.87 3.21 -0.29
N PHE A 175 -5.78 2.43 -0.86
CA PHE A 175 -6.74 1.67 -0.06
C PHE A 175 -6.04 0.61 0.78
N SER A 176 -5.19 -0.21 0.16
CA SER A 176 -4.40 -1.22 0.88
C SER A 176 -3.44 -0.61 1.91
N LEU A 177 -2.88 0.58 1.61
CA LEU A 177 -2.03 1.32 2.55
C LEU A 177 -2.79 1.75 3.81
N VAL A 178 -3.93 2.44 3.67
CA VAL A 178 -4.76 2.90 4.80
C VAL A 178 -5.35 1.72 5.55
N GLN A 179 -5.79 0.68 4.83
CA GLN A 179 -6.32 -0.55 5.42
C GLN A 179 -5.28 -1.21 6.32
N SER A 180 -4.05 -1.37 5.83
CA SER A 180 -2.95 -2.02 6.56
C SER A 180 -2.49 -1.19 7.76
N ALA A 181 -2.68 0.13 7.73
CA ALA A 181 -2.39 1.01 8.86
C ALA A 181 -3.42 0.89 9.99
N PHE A 182 -4.73 0.91 9.70
CA PHE A 182 -5.75 1.11 10.74
C PHE A 182 -6.68 -0.06 10.99
N GLU A 183 -6.96 -0.90 9.98
CA GLU A 183 -7.96 -1.96 10.13
C GLU A 183 -7.57 -3.01 11.18
N PRO A 184 -6.30 -3.49 11.25
CA PRO A 184 -5.92 -4.45 12.27
C PRO A 184 -6.01 -3.86 13.69
N ILE A 185 -5.65 -2.59 13.87
CA ILE A 185 -5.78 -1.88 15.15
C ILE A 185 -7.26 -1.77 15.57
N ALA A 186 -8.14 -1.44 14.61
CA ALA A 186 -9.58 -1.39 14.85
C ALA A 186 -10.15 -2.75 15.25
N ARG A 187 -9.72 -3.82 14.56
CA ARG A 187 -10.16 -5.20 14.83
C ARG A 187 -9.71 -5.67 16.22
N ASP A 188 -8.44 -5.49 16.55
CA ASP A 188 -7.86 -6.00 17.79
C ASP A 188 -8.27 -5.14 19.01
N GLY A 189 -8.51 -3.85 18.78
CA GLY A 189 -9.03 -2.91 19.77
C GLY A 189 -10.55 -2.82 19.83
N LYS A 190 -11.30 -3.77 19.25
CA LYS A 190 -12.76 -3.63 19.03
C LYS A 190 -13.58 -3.36 20.28
N SER A 191 -13.16 -3.88 21.43
CA SER A 191 -13.84 -3.68 22.72
C SER A 191 -13.32 -2.47 23.51
N ASN A 192 -12.32 -1.77 22.99
CA ASN A 192 -11.71 -0.61 23.65
C ASN A 192 -12.18 0.70 23.00
N ILE A 193 -13.07 1.41 23.69
CA ILE A 193 -13.63 2.68 23.21
C ILE A 193 -12.56 3.74 22.91
N GLN A 194 -11.47 3.79 23.67
CA GLN A 194 -10.42 4.81 23.49
C GLN A 194 -9.65 4.56 22.19
N VAL A 195 -9.36 3.29 21.90
CA VAL A 195 -8.70 2.86 20.65
C VAL A 195 -9.62 3.13 19.46
N GLN A 196 -10.90 2.73 19.54
CA GLN A 196 -11.88 2.99 18.48
C GLN A 196 -12.03 4.49 18.18
N ALA A 197 -12.08 5.32 19.23
CA ALA A 197 -12.16 6.77 19.07
C ALA A 197 -10.92 7.35 18.38
N HIS A 198 -9.71 6.84 18.67
CA HIS A 198 -8.47 7.28 18.02
C HIS A 198 -8.43 6.85 16.55
N VAL A 199 -8.75 5.59 16.25
CA VAL A 199 -8.81 5.11 14.86
C VAL A 199 -9.79 5.94 14.04
N GLN A 200 -11.01 6.17 14.53
CA GLN A 200 -11.98 6.99 13.81
C GLN A 200 -11.53 8.45 13.67
N SER A 201 -10.84 9.00 14.68
CA SER A 201 -10.32 10.37 14.61
C SER A 201 -9.17 10.52 13.62
N ALA A 202 -8.30 9.51 13.50
CA ALA A 202 -7.24 9.47 12.49
C ALA A 202 -7.85 9.37 11.08
N LEU A 203 -8.74 8.40 10.87
CA LEU A 203 -9.43 8.23 9.59
C LEU A 203 -10.28 9.47 9.22
N LYS A 204 -10.87 10.17 10.19
CA LYS A 204 -11.54 11.45 9.95
C LYS A 204 -10.60 12.50 9.36
N ARG A 205 -9.41 12.67 9.93
CA ARG A 205 -8.42 13.62 9.41
C ARG A 205 -7.99 13.23 7.99
N LEU A 206 -7.68 11.95 7.78
CA LEU A 206 -7.33 11.47 6.44
C LEU A 206 -8.48 11.58 5.43
N SER A 207 -9.75 11.57 5.86
CA SER A 207 -10.90 11.79 4.97
C SER A 207 -11.01 13.23 4.43
N GLU A 208 -10.23 14.15 5.00
CA GLU A 208 -10.09 15.55 4.59
C GLU A 208 -8.75 15.80 3.88
N HIS A 209 -7.99 14.74 3.59
CA HIS A 209 -6.69 14.82 2.96
C HIS A 209 -6.75 15.40 1.54
N ARG A 210 -5.66 16.06 1.11
CA ARG A 210 -5.52 16.70 -0.20
C ARG A 210 -5.67 15.72 -1.38
N SER A 211 -5.19 14.50 -1.20
CA SER A 211 -5.41 13.39 -2.15
C SER A 211 -6.83 12.86 -2.01
N SER A 212 -7.60 12.93 -3.11
CA SER A 212 -8.95 12.38 -3.15
C SER A 212 -8.98 10.86 -2.97
N GLU A 213 -7.94 10.15 -3.42
CA GLU A 213 -7.81 8.70 -3.28
C GLU A 213 -7.53 8.32 -1.82
N MET A 214 -6.59 9.01 -1.15
CA MET A 214 -6.36 8.84 0.29
C MET A 214 -7.63 9.13 1.11
N ALA A 215 -8.32 10.23 0.77
CA ALA A 215 -9.54 10.64 1.45
C ALA A 215 -10.66 9.60 1.30
N GLU A 216 -10.80 9.00 0.12
CA GLU A 216 -11.80 7.95 -0.10
C GLU A 216 -11.42 6.64 0.59
N ALA A 217 -10.15 6.23 0.52
CA ALA A 217 -9.63 5.08 1.25
C ALA A 217 -9.93 5.19 2.77
N ALA A 218 -9.68 6.37 3.36
CA ALA A 218 -9.96 6.63 4.76
C ALA A 218 -11.46 6.50 5.12
N ARG A 219 -12.38 6.95 4.25
CA ARG A 219 -13.82 6.79 4.47
C ARG A 219 -14.25 5.32 4.40
N ILE A 220 -13.73 4.56 3.45
CA ILE A 220 -14.04 3.13 3.32
C ILE A 220 -13.53 2.36 4.54
N VAL A 221 -12.28 2.59 4.94
CA VAL A 221 -11.67 1.93 6.12
C VAL A 221 -12.38 2.36 7.41
N SER A 222 -12.83 3.62 7.52
CA SER A 222 -13.65 4.09 8.65
C SER A 222 -14.95 3.32 8.80
N GLY A 223 -15.64 3.02 7.69
CA GLY A 223 -16.84 2.19 7.69
C GLY A 223 -16.58 0.77 8.20
N ARG A 224 -15.45 0.17 7.82
CA ARG A 224 -15.04 -1.16 8.32
C ARG A 224 -14.67 -1.12 9.80
N ALA A 225 -13.92 -0.11 10.24
CA ALA A 225 -13.58 0.11 11.64
C ALA A 225 -14.82 0.31 12.52
N LEU A 226 -15.87 0.97 12.00
CA LEU A 226 -17.14 1.09 12.71
C LEU A 226 -17.80 -0.26 12.96
N ALA A 227 -17.81 -1.15 11.96
CA ALA A 227 -18.38 -2.48 12.11
C ALA A 227 -17.71 -3.27 13.25
N TYR A 228 -16.38 -3.14 13.42
CA TYR A 228 -15.69 -3.73 14.57
C TYR A 228 -16.11 -3.11 15.90
N SER A 229 -16.24 -1.78 15.96
CA SER A 229 -16.71 -1.11 17.18
C SER A 229 -18.15 -1.48 17.55
N ASP A 230 -19.01 -1.69 16.55
CA ASP A 230 -20.40 -2.10 16.76
C ASP A 230 -20.51 -3.54 17.31
N ASP A 231 -19.62 -4.44 16.85
CA ASP A 231 -19.50 -5.81 17.36
C ASP A 231 -18.85 -5.86 18.77
N GLY A 232 -17.84 -5.03 19.01
CA GLY A 232 -16.99 -5.12 20.21
C GLY A 232 -17.44 -4.32 21.43
N LEU A 233 -18.14 -3.19 21.25
CA LEU A 233 -18.55 -2.31 22.35
C LEU A 233 -19.91 -2.72 22.90
N LEU A 234 -20.01 -2.89 24.22
CA LEU A 234 -21.24 -3.35 24.88
C LEU A 234 -22.31 -2.26 24.98
N LEU A 235 -21.92 -1.03 25.33
CA LEU A 235 -22.85 0.06 25.59
C LEU A 235 -23.29 0.74 24.28
N ALA A 236 -24.61 0.89 24.11
CA ALA A 236 -25.17 1.60 22.96
C ALA A 236 -24.71 3.06 22.87
N ALA A 237 -24.50 3.71 24.03
CA ALA A 237 -23.98 5.07 24.10
C ALA A 237 -22.53 5.17 23.57
N ASP A 238 -21.70 4.15 23.82
CA ASP A 238 -20.32 4.12 23.33
C ASP A 238 -20.29 3.92 21.81
N ARG A 239 -21.09 2.99 21.28
CA ARG A 239 -21.26 2.82 19.83
C ARG A 239 -21.72 4.11 19.15
N ALA A 240 -22.72 4.79 19.73
CA ALA A 240 -23.20 6.08 19.24
C ALA A 240 -22.10 7.16 19.25
N ARG A 241 -21.25 7.17 20.29
CA ARG A 241 -20.11 8.09 20.39
C ARG A 241 -19.08 7.84 19.28
N ILE A 242 -18.72 6.58 19.02
CA ILE A 242 -17.76 6.25 17.95
C ILE A 242 -18.35 6.61 16.58
N LYS A 243 -19.63 6.31 16.35
CA LYS A 243 -20.34 6.67 15.11
C LYS A 243 -20.35 8.18 14.85
N ALA A 244 -20.42 9.00 15.90
CA ALA A 244 -20.38 10.46 15.77
C ALA A 244 -19.00 11.01 15.36
N ILE A 245 -17.91 10.25 15.55
CA ILE A 245 -16.55 10.63 15.14
C ILE A 245 -16.30 10.26 13.68
N ALA A 246 -16.78 9.08 13.27
CA ALA A 246 -16.45 8.49 11.99
C ALA A 246 -16.86 9.37 10.78
N PRO A 247 -15.98 9.57 9.78
CA PRO A 247 -16.25 10.37 8.56
C PRO A 247 -17.19 9.71 7.53
N VAL A 248 -18.14 8.89 7.96
CA VAL A 248 -18.85 7.98 7.07
C VAL A 248 -19.75 8.71 6.06
N LYS A 249 -19.65 8.34 4.79
CA LYS A 249 -20.85 8.23 3.93
C LYS A 249 -21.51 6.92 4.29
N THR A 250 -22.62 6.94 5.03
CA THR A 250 -23.41 5.72 5.26
C THR A 250 -23.65 5.10 3.89
N ALA A 251 -23.14 3.90 3.63
CA ALA A 251 -23.51 3.17 2.43
C ALA A 251 -25.03 3.06 2.48
N ALA A 252 -25.73 3.72 1.54
CA ALA A 252 -27.13 3.45 1.33
C ALA A 252 -27.22 1.94 1.14
N SER A 253 -28.05 1.29 1.96
CA SER A 253 -28.50 -0.08 1.73
C SER A 253 -28.79 -0.23 0.24
N LYS A 254 -28.20 -1.24 -0.41
CA LYS A 254 -28.64 -1.68 -1.73
C LYS A 254 -30.18 -1.72 -1.72
N PRO A 255 -30.89 -1.17 -2.72
CA PRO A 255 -32.28 -1.51 -2.87
C PRO A 255 -32.33 -3.01 -3.13
N ASP A 256 -33.05 -3.73 -2.26
CA ASP A 256 -33.38 -5.13 -2.51
C ASP A 256 -34.00 -5.22 -3.92
N GLY A 257 -33.38 -6.05 -4.76
CA GLY A 257 -33.95 -6.48 -6.02
C GLY A 257 -35.02 -7.55 -5.79
#